data_AF-A0AAW5EY40-F1
#
_entry.id   AF-A0AAW5EY40-F1
#
_cell.length_a   1.000
_cell.length_b   1.000
_cell.length_c   1.000
_cell.angle_alpha   90.00
_cell.angle_beta   90.00
_cell.angle_gamma   90.00
#
_symmetry.space_group_name_H-M   'P 1'
#
loop_
_entity.id
_entity.type
_entity.pdbx_description
1 polymer ?
#
loop_
_entity_poly.entity_id
_entity_poly.type
_entity_poly.pdbx_seq_one_letter_code
_entity_poly.pdbx_strand_id
1 'polypeptide(L)'
;SLFRFQPGSAAQVRRLVVCEAAIDALSFAALDRVRTPDTMYCSTGGAMGPETKAAIRAHLADMRQIADAVLIVATDDDDAGDGFADTLYGLAEEAGVEFARRLPPDRSKDFNSTLKNMAAAAA
;
A
#
# COMPACT_ATOMS: atom_id res chain seq x y z
N SER A 1 1.68 7.60 13.30
CA SER A 1 2.83 6.70 13.08
C SER A 1 2.59 5.88 11.81
N LEU A 2 3.63 5.40 11.13
CA LEU A 2 3.51 4.60 9.90
C LEU A 2 4.15 3.21 10.11
N PHE A 3 3.34 2.15 10.02
CA PHE A 3 3.85 0.78 9.99
C PHE A 3 4.56 0.51 8.67
N ARG A 4 5.67 -0.22 8.69
CA ARG A 4 6.46 -0.58 7.50
C ARG A 4 6.90 -2.03 7.58
N PHE A 5 6.79 -2.72 6.46
CA PHE A 5 7.23 -4.08 6.27
C PHE A 5 7.82 -4.24 4.86
N GLN A 6 9.09 -4.62 4.78
CA GLN A 6 9.77 -4.89 3.52
C GLN A 6 10.38 -6.28 3.62
N PRO A 7 9.79 -7.31 2.98
CA PRO A 7 10.33 -8.67 2.98
C PRO A 7 11.71 -8.79 2.33
N GLY A 8 12.03 -7.90 1.39
CA GLY A 8 13.31 -7.87 0.68
C GLY A 8 14.38 -7.05 1.40
N SER A 9 15.59 -7.04 0.84
CA SER A 9 16.75 -6.32 1.38
C SER A 9 17.21 -5.16 0.49
N ALA A 10 16.39 -4.70 -0.45
CA ALA A 10 16.76 -3.60 -1.34
C ALA A 10 16.85 -2.28 -0.55
N ALA A 11 17.94 -1.55 -0.75
CA ALA A 11 18.18 -0.27 -0.08
C ALA A 11 17.20 0.83 -0.52
N GLN A 12 16.71 0.76 -1.76
CA GLN A 12 15.75 1.69 -2.32
C GLN A 12 14.38 1.02 -2.44
N VAL A 13 13.33 1.79 -2.15
CA VAL A 13 11.94 1.40 -2.40
C VAL A 13 11.55 1.88 -3.79
N ARG A 14 11.13 0.96 -4.67
CA ARG A 14 10.56 1.32 -5.99
C ARG A 14 9.05 1.15 -5.99
N ARG A 15 8.52 0.23 -5.19
CA ARG A 15 7.09 -0.05 -5.12
C ARG A 15 6.61 0.11 -3.69
N LEU A 16 5.90 1.19 -3.41
CA LEU A 16 5.36 1.48 -2.09
C LEU A 16 3.88 1.09 -2.08
N VAL A 17 3.50 0.09 -1.31
CA VAL A 17 2.11 -0.29 -1.10
C VAL A 17 1.62 0.31 0.22
N VAL A 18 0.50 1.03 0.21
CA VAL A 18 -0.06 1.65 1.42
C VAL A 18 -1.50 1.17 1.63
N CYS A 19 -1.76 0.67 2.83
CA CYS A 19 -3.08 0.27 3.33
C CYS A 19 -3.50 1.09 4.55
N GLU A 20 -4.76 0.98 4.97
CA GLU A 20 -5.25 1.61 6.19
C GLU A 20 -4.80 0.90 7.46
N ALA A 21 -4.82 -0.44 7.44
CA ALA A 21 -4.47 -1.28 8.58
C ALA A 21 -3.26 -2.20 8.29
N ALA A 22 -2.49 -2.49 9.34
CA ALA A 22 -1.28 -3.29 9.21
C ALA A 22 -1.58 -4.74 8.81
N ILE A 23 -2.74 -5.27 9.22
CA ILE A 23 -3.16 -6.60 8.82
C ILE A 23 -3.46 -6.68 7.32
N ASP A 24 -4.00 -5.61 6.71
CA ASP A 24 -4.22 -5.56 5.26
C ASP A 24 -2.92 -5.38 4.50
N ALA A 25 -1.97 -4.60 5.02
CA ALA A 25 -0.63 -4.50 4.43
C ALA A 25 0.08 -5.87 4.41
N LEU A 26 -0.01 -6.63 5.51
CA LEU A 26 0.56 -7.98 5.60
C LEU A 26 -0.20 -8.98 4.71
N SER A 27 -1.53 -8.88 4.64
CA SER A 27 -2.36 -9.75 3.82
C SER A 27 -2.12 -9.50 2.33
N PHE A 28 -2.03 -8.23 1.94
CA PHE A 28 -1.63 -7.82 0.60
C PHE A 28 -0.26 -8.39 0.26
N ALA A 29 0.73 -8.26 1.16
CA ALA A 29 2.07 -8.80 0.93
C ALA A 29 2.07 -10.33 0.69
N ALA A 30 1.16 -11.08 1.33
CA ALA A 30 0.98 -12.51 1.09
C ALA A 30 0.29 -12.81 -0.26
N LEU A 31 -0.63 -11.95 -0.69
CA LEU A 31 -1.38 -12.07 -1.95
C LEU A 31 -0.60 -11.56 -3.17
N ASP A 32 0.42 -10.71 -2.96
CA ASP A 32 1.14 -9.99 -4.00
C ASP A 32 2.11 -10.87 -4.80
N ARG A 33 1.58 -11.50 -5.85
CA ARG A 33 2.33 -12.40 -6.75
C ARG A 33 3.39 -11.71 -7.61
N VAL A 34 3.37 -10.38 -7.67
CA VAL A 34 4.32 -9.57 -8.46
C VAL A 34 5.28 -8.78 -7.56
N ARG A 35 5.40 -9.17 -6.28
CA ARG A 35 6.35 -8.59 -5.33
C ARG A 35 7.78 -8.65 -5.87
N THR A 36 8.48 -7.53 -5.74
CA THR A 36 9.91 -7.39 -6.03
C THR A 36 10.70 -7.11 -4.73
N PRO A 37 12.03 -7.32 -4.70
CA PRO A 37 12.84 -7.07 -3.49
C PRO A 37 12.81 -5.62 -2.95
N ASP A 38 12.39 -4.67 -3.78
CA ASP A 38 12.23 -3.24 -3.52
C ASP A 38 10.76 -2.83 -3.28
N THR A 39 9.89 -3.80 -2.98
CA THR A 39 8.50 -3.54 -2.55
C THR A 39 8.44 -3.35 -1.02
N MET A 40 7.94 -2.19 -0.58
CA MET A 40 7.64 -1.89 0.82
C MET A 40 6.12 -1.84 1.01
N TYR A 41 5.63 -2.52 2.04
CA TYR A 41 4.22 -2.49 2.45
C TYR A 41 4.09 -1.64 3.72
N CYS A 42 3.16 -0.70 3.70
CA CYS A 42 2.96 0.28 4.75
C CYS A 42 1.50 0.32 5.18
N SER A 43 1.27 0.76 6.41
CA SER A 43 -0.07 1.05 6.91
C SER A 43 -0.10 2.34 7.71
N THR A 44 -1.15 3.13 7.52
CA THR A 44 -1.39 4.35 8.31
C THR A 44 -1.87 4.06 9.73
N GLY A 45 -2.39 2.85 9.98
CA GLY A 45 -2.89 2.44 11.30
C GLY A 45 -4.17 3.16 11.70
N GLY A 46 -5.01 3.53 10.72
CA GLY A 46 -6.18 4.39 10.86
C GLY A 46 -5.98 5.78 10.25
N ALA A 47 -6.54 6.80 10.89
CA ALA A 47 -6.59 8.16 10.34
C ALA A 47 -5.20 8.72 9.99
N MET A 48 -5.09 9.30 8.79
CA MET A 48 -3.84 9.82 8.28
C MET A 48 -3.56 11.25 8.79
N GLY A 49 -3.03 11.34 10.00
CA GLY A 49 -2.57 12.61 10.58
C GLY A 49 -1.37 13.23 9.84
N PRO A 50 -0.99 14.48 10.17
CA PRO A 50 0.09 15.21 9.50
C PRO A 50 1.43 14.45 9.48
N GLU A 51 1.79 13.79 10.58
CA GLU A 51 3.03 13.01 10.68
C GLU A 51 3.04 11.80 9.74
N THR A 52 1.91 11.10 9.62
CA THR A 52 1.77 9.97 8.71
C THR A 52 1.86 10.44 7.26
N LYS A 53 1.24 11.57 6.91
CA LYS A 53 1.37 12.20 5.59
C LYS A 53 2.82 12.60 5.30
N ALA A 54 3.50 13.22 6.26
CA ALA A 54 4.90 13.61 6.12
C ALA A 54 5.82 12.40 5.90
N ALA A 55 5.57 11.32 6.64
CA ALA A 55 6.31 10.06 6.50
C ALA A 55 6.12 9.43 5.10
N ILE A 56 4.90 9.45 4.56
CA ILE A 56 4.62 8.94 3.21
C ILE A 56 5.27 9.86 2.16
N ARG A 57 5.15 11.18 2.30
CA ARG A 57 5.78 12.16 1.40
C ARG A 57 7.30 11.98 1.33
N ALA A 58 7.96 11.66 2.44
CA ALA A 58 9.39 11.38 2.45
C ALA A 58 9.74 10.18 1.55
N HIS A 59 8.99 9.07 1.66
CA HIS A 59 9.18 7.92 0.76
C HIS A 59 8.93 8.28 -0.70
N LEU A 60 7.87 9.03 -1.00
CA LEU A 60 7.56 9.46 -2.36
C LEU A 60 8.65 10.40 -2.93
N ALA A 61 9.22 11.28 -2.12
CA ALA A 61 10.32 12.14 -2.52
C ALA A 61 11.58 11.32 -2.88
N ASP A 62 11.91 10.30 -2.09
CA ASP A 62 13.01 9.38 -2.38
C ASP A 62 12.77 8.55 -3.65
N MET A 63 11.50 8.20 -3.91
CA MET A 63 11.07 7.43 -5.08
C MET A 63 11.09 8.22 -6.40
N ARG A 64 10.94 9.55 -6.35
CA ARG A 64 10.76 10.41 -7.55
C ARG A 64 11.81 10.22 -8.65
N GLN A 65 13.06 9.93 -8.28
CA GLN A 65 14.16 9.77 -9.25
C GLN A 65 14.38 8.32 -9.71
N ILE A 66 13.59 7.38 -9.19
CA ILE A 66 13.70 5.96 -9.50
C ILE A 66 12.78 5.67 -10.68
N ALA A 67 13.35 5.16 -11.78
CA ALA A 67 12.58 4.71 -12.93
C ALA A 67 11.54 3.67 -12.52
N ASP A 68 10.33 3.80 -13.08
CA ASP A 68 9.19 2.91 -12.84
C ASP A 68 8.77 2.81 -11.37
N ALA A 69 9.07 3.83 -10.55
CA ALA A 69 8.59 3.88 -9.18
C ALA A 69 7.09 4.13 -9.12
N VAL A 70 6.41 3.40 -8.24
CA VAL A 70 4.94 3.42 -8.14
C VAL A 70 4.44 3.33 -6.71
N LEU A 71 3.48 4.18 -6.38
CA LEU A 71 2.63 4.07 -5.20
C LEU A 71 1.42 3.18 -5.51
N ILE A 72 1.29 2.07 -4.80
CA ILE A 72 0.10 1.23 -4.83
C ILE A 72 -0.78 1.59 -3.65
N VAL A 73 -1.96 2.12 -3.93
CA VAL A 73 -2.97 2.46 -2.94
C VAL A 73 -3.92 1.27 -2.81
N ALA A 74 -3.78 0.52 -1.72
CA ALA A 74 -4.52 -0.71 -1.48
C ALA A 74 -5.60 -0.47 -0.42
N THR A 75 -6.86 -0.39 -0.85
CA THR A 75 -8.01 -0.01 -0.03
C THR A 75 -9.15 -0.98 -0.17
N ASP A 76 -10.09 -0.93 0.76
CA ASP A 76 -11.40 -1.55 0.63
C ASP A 76 -12.21 -0.86 -0.51
N ASP A 77 -13.24 -1.53 -1.01
CA ASP A 77 -14.14 -1.06 -2.07
C ASP A 77 -15.36 -0.36 -1.47
N ASP A 78 -15.12 0.75 -0.75
CA ASP A 78 -16.14 1.59 -0.11
C ASP A 78 -15.75 3.08 -0.09
N ASP A 79 -16.67 3.93 0.37
CA ASP A 79 -16.48 5.39 0.44
C ASP A 79 -15.30 5.81 1.33
N ALA A 80 -14.98 5.03 2.37
CA ALA A 80 -13.85 5.32 3.26
C ALA A 80 -12.53 5.04 2.53
N GLY A 81 -12.47 3.91 1.82
CA GLY A 81 -11.36 3.55 0.94
C GLY A 81 -11.16 4.56 -0.20
N ASP A 82 -12.24 5.12 -0.76
CA ASP A 82 -12.16 6.19 -1.78
C ASP A 82 -11.49 7.45 -1.22
N GLY A 83 -11.95 7.95 -0.07
CA GLY A 83 -11.35 9.14 0.55
C GLY A 83 -9.90 8.92 1.00
N PHE A 84 -9.56 7.71 1.44
CA PHE A 84 -8.18 7.32 1.72
C PHE A 84 -7.33 7.35 0.44
N ALA A 85 -7.86 6.82 -0.66
CA ALA A 85 -7.19 6.79 -1.94
C ALA A 85 -6.92 8.18 -2.50
N ASP A 86 -7.93 9.05 -2.49
CA ASP A 86 -7.81 10.45 -2.94
C ASP A 86 -6.71 11.21 -2.20
N THR A 87 -6.61 10.98 -0.88
CA THR A 87 -5.54 11.59 -0.07
C THR A 87 -4.16 11.13 -0.54
N LEU A 88 -3.98 9.85 -0.84
CA LEU A 88 -2.70 9.30 -1.29
C LEU A 88 -2.37 9.70 -2.73
N TYR A 89 -3.36 9.81 -3.61
CA TYR A 89 -3.17 10.31 -4.97
C TYR A 89 -2.63 11.74 -4.96
N GLY A 90 -3.22 12.63 -4.15
CA GLY A 90 -2.70 14.00 -4.03
C GLY A 90 -1.23 14.03 -3.57
N LEU A 91 -0.83 13.16 -2.62
CA LEU A 91 0.57 13.07 -2.19
C LEU A 91 1.50 12.55 -3.30
N ALA A 92 1.04 11.60 -4.11
CA ALA A 92 1.81 11.05 -5.23
C ALA A 92 1.96 12.06 -6.38
N GLU A 93 0.88 12.78 -6.71
CA GLU A 93 0.88 13.87 -7.68
C GLU A 93 1.83 15.00 -7.26
N GLU A 94 1.78 15.43 -5.99
CA GLU A 94 2.72 16.41 -5.41
C GLU A 94 4.19 15.98 -5.59
N ALA A 95 4.47 14.69 -5.47
CA ALA A 95 5.81 14.13 -5.59
C ALA A 95 6.23 13.82 -7.03
N GLY A 96 5.30 13.77 -7.98
CA GLY A 96 5.53 13.29 -9.34
C GLY A 96 5.87 11.80 -9.41
N VAL A 97 5.20 10.99 -8.59
CA VAL A 97 5.34 9.52 -8.55
C VAL A 97 4.06 8.89 -9.11
N GLU A 98 4.20 7.92 -10.01
CA GLU A 98 3.07 7.18 -10.55
C GLU A 98 2.29 6.46 -9.45
N PHE A 99 0.98 6.31 -9.61
CA PHE A 99 0.16 5.61 -8.64
C PHE A 99 -0.88 4.71 -9.30
N ALA A 100 -1.29 3.67 -8.57
CA ALA A 100 -2.36 2.78 -8.99
C ALA A 100 -3.18 2.30 -7.79
N ARG A 101 -4.49 2.14 -7.98
CA ARG A 101 -5.37 1.53 -6.99
C ARG A 101 -5.32 0.01 -7.06
N ARG A 102 -5.42 -0.64 -5.90
CA ARG A 102 -5.70 -2.07 -5.79
C ARG A 102 -6.84 -2.28 -4.79
N LEU A 103 -7.82 -3.07 -5.20
CA LEU A 103 -8.93 -3.51 -4.39
C LEU A 103 -8.79 -5.01 -4.08
N PRO A 104 -9.48 -5.53 -3.05
CA PRO A 104 -9.59 -6.96 -2.81
C PRO A 104 -10.06 -7.71 -4.08
N PRO A 105 -9.31 -8.71 -4.58
CA PRO A 105 -9.53 -9.30 -5.91
C PRO A 105 -10.79 -10.16 -6.03
N ASP A 106 -11.37 -10.64 -4.92
CA ASP A 106 -12.55 -11.51 -4.88
C ASP A 106 -13.83 -10.77 -4.45
N ARG A 107 -13.82 -9.43 -4.45
CA ARG A 107 -14.87 -8.58 -3.88
C ARG A 107 -15.13 -8.82 -2.39
N SER A 108 -14.16 -9.39 -1.67
CA SER A 108 -14.18 -9.40 -0.21
C SER A 108 -14.15 -7.96 0.33
N LYS A 109 -14.58 -7.83 1.58
CA LYS A 109 -14.53 -6.56 2.30
C LYS A 109 -13.13 -5.97 2.32
N ASP A 110 -12.13 -6.79 2.66
CA ASP A 110 -10.74 -6.38 2.86
C ASP A 110 -9.76 -7.46 2.35
N PHE A 111 -8.47 -7.11 2.28
CA PHE A 111 -7.41 -8.02 1.81
C PHE A 111 -7.22 -9.21 2.76
N ASN A 112 -7.42 -9.01 4.07
CA ASN A 112 -7.34 -10.09 5.05
C ASN A 112 -8.44 -11.15 4.85
N SER A 113 -9.65 -10.74 4.50
CA SER A 113 -10.78 -11.62 4.18
C SER A 113 -10.48 -12.40 2.90
N THR A 114 -9.95 -11.74 1.87
CA THR A 114 -9.46 -12.41 0.65
C THR A 114 -8.47 -13.52 1.00
N LEU A 115 -7.45 -13.21 1.81
CA LEU A 115 -6.41 -14.17 2.18
C LEU A 115 -6.97 -15.37 2.95
N LYS A 116 -7.90 -15.13 3.89
CA LYS A 116 -8.58 -16.19 4.64
C LYS A 116 -9.42 -17.09 3.73
N ASN A 117 -10.16 -16.51 2.80
CA ASN A 117 -10.97 -17.26 1.83
C ASN A 117 -10.08 -18.17 0.96
N MET A 118 -8.96 -17.63 0.46
CA MET A 118 -8.00 -18.39 -0.33
C MET A 118 -7.35 -19.53 0.46
N ALA A 119 -7.00 -19.29 1.73
CA ALA A 119 -6.44 -20.32 2.59
C ALA A 119 -7.46 -21.44 2.89
N ALA A 120 -8.72 -21.08 3.14
CA ALA A 120 -9.80 -22.05 3.38
C ALA A 120 -10.11 -22.90 2.14
N ALA A 121 -10.05 -22.32 0.94
CA ALA A 121 -10.26 -23.04 -0.31
C ALA A 121 -9.11 -24.00 -0.67
N ALA A 122 -7.93 -23.85 -0.05
CA ALA A 122 -6.76 -24.67 -0.28
C ALA A 122 -6.58 -25.81 0.74
N ALA A 123 -7.43 -25.87 1.77
CA ALA A 123 -7.45 -26.90 2.81
C ALA A 123 -8.38 -28.06 2.44
#